data_AF-A0AAD5RRV5-F1
#
_entry.id   AF-A0AAD5RRV5-F1
#
_cell.length_a   1.000
_cell.length_b   1.000
_cell.length_c   1.000
_cell.angle_alpha   90.00
_cell.angle_beta   90.00
_cell.angle_gamma   90.00
#
_symmetry.space_group_name_H-M   'P 1'
#
loop_
_entity.id
_entity.type
_entity.pdbx_description
1 polymer ?
#
loop_
_entity_poly.entity_id
_entity_poly.type
_entity_poly.pdbx_seq_one_letter_code
_entity_poly.pdbx_strand_id
1 'polypeptide(L)'
;MPVLLDMSTGYFVMPPSNDLLKVARHSYGYQNPPQCQLRCRRKRPIAPHPLLSVPRPKPITPTGDFLVDYHPNWKGLFVATGDSGHAFKFLPILGDKVVECILGSGPLDMRQQWSWAANQSHSVGHSVTTEDGSMAGTPGILLTDVWVRCQLE
;
A
#
# COMPACT_ATOMS: atom_id res chain seq x y z
N MET A 1 -16.62 -22.61 8.86
CA MET A 1 -15.20 -22.60 8.48
C MET A 1 -14.54 -21.37 9.10
N PRO A 2 -13.40 -21.48 9.80
CA PRO A 2 -12.64 -20.32 10.27
C PRO A 2 -11.94 -19.59 9.10
N VAL A 3 -11.44 -18.38 9.35
CA VAL A 3 -10.50 -17.72 8.43
C VAL A 3 -9.22 -18.57 8.39
N LEU A 4 -8.76 -18.93 7.20
CA LEU A 4 -7.48 -19.62 7.02
C LEU A 4 -6.43 -18.61 6.58
N LEU A 5 -5.32 -18.55 7.31
CA LEU A 5 -4.21 -17.65 7.04
C LEU A 5 -2.92 -18.47 7.04
N ASP A 6 -2.28 -18.53 5.88
CA ASP A 6 -0.98 -19.14 5.69
C ASP A 6 0.02 -18.04 5.32
N MET A 7 0.87 -17.67 6.28
CA MET A 7 1.88 -16.62 6.07
C MET A 7 3.04 -17.07 5.17
N SER A 8 3.25 -18.39 5.00
CA SER A 8 4.33 -18.92 4.17
C SER A 8 4.00 -18.82 2.68
N THR A 9 2.76 -19.13 2.31
CA THR A 9 2.25 -19.02 0.93
C THR A 9 1.58 -17.66 0.66
N GLY A 10 1.15 -16.98 1.73
CA GLY A 10 0.41 -15.73 1.72
C GLY A 10 -1.10 -15.90 1.55
N TYR A 11 -1.66 -17.12 1.60
CA TYR A 11 -3.10 -17.30 1.39
C TYR A 11 -3.92 -16.78 2.57
N PHE A 12 -4.94 -16.00 2.26
CA PHE A 12 -5.98 -15.53 3.17
C PHE A 12 -7.35 -15.91 2.64
N VAL A 13 -7.98 -16.90 3.27
CA VAL A 13 -9.28 -17.45 2.86
C VAL A 13 -10.34 -17.02 3.86
N MET A 14 -11.31 -16.23 3.39
CA MET A 14 -12.47 -15.86 4.20
C MET A 14 -13.53 -16.97 4.17
N PRO A 15 -14.25 -17.22 5.27
CA PRO A 15 -15.39 -18.12 5.26
C PRO A 15 -16.37 -17.75 4.14
N PRO A 16 -16.89 -18.74 3.37
CA PRO A 16 -17.84 -18.45 2.32
C PRO A 16 -19.09 -17.81 2.90
N SER A 17 -19.64 -16.83 2.19
CA SER A 17 -20.88 -16.15 2.55
C SER A 17 -21.64 -15.85 1.26
N ASN A 18 -22.96 -16.06 1.26
CA ASN A 18 -23.81 -15.88 0.08
C ASN A 18 -23.27 -16.65 -1.15
N ASP A 19 -22.89 -17.92 -0.95
CA ASP A 19 -22.30 -18.79 -1.99
C ASP A 19 -21.03 -18.23 -2.67
N LEU A 20 -20.37 -17.25 -2.03
CA LEU A 20 -19.13 -16.65 -2.51
C LEU A 20 -17.98 -16.93 -1.55
N LEU A 21 -16.94 -17.60 -2.07
CA LEU A 21 -15.65 -17.75 -1.39
C LEU A 21 -14.70 -16.63 -1.81
N LYS A 22 -14.16 -15.90 -0.84
CA LYS A 22 -13.13 -14.89 -1.11
C LYS A 22 -11.77 -15.43 -0.69
N VAL A 23 -10.85 -15.47 -1.66
CA VAL A 23 -9.44 -15.83 -1.46
C VAL A 23 -8.58 -14.65 -1.85
N ALA A 24 -7.64 -14.28 -1.00
CA ALA A 24 -6.64 -13.27 -1.27
C ALA A 24 -5.24 -13.85 -1.08
N ARG A 25 -4.26 -13.29 -1.80
CA ARG A 25 -2.84 -13.58 -1.58
C ARG A 25 -2.15 -12.34 -1.03
N HIS A 26 -1.66 -12.44 0.20
CA HIS A 26 -0.82 -11.46 0.85
C HIS A 26 0.63 -11.66 0.37
N SER A 27 1.10 -10.77 -0.49
CA SER A 27 2.44 -10.80 -1.08
C SER A 27 2.92 -9.38 -1.31
N TYR A 28 4.20 -9.22 -1.66
CA TYR A 28 4.81 -7.92 -1.98
C TYR A 28 4.06 -7.11 -3.06
N GLY A 29 3.18 -7.76 -3.83
CA GLY A 29 2.38 -7.11 -4.85
C GLY A 29 3.20 -6.76 -6.09
N TYR A 30 2.64 -5.92 -6.94
CA TYR A 30 3.23 -5.55 -8.21
C TYR A 30 3.42 -4.05 -8.32
N GLN A 31 4.56 -3.64 -8.83
CA GLN A 31 4.88 -2.24 -9.05
C GLN A 31 4.53 -1.84 -10.48
N ASN A 32 3.87 -0.70 -10.62
CA ASN A 32 3.62 -0.08 -11.92
C ASN A 32 4.26 1.32 -11.94
N PRO A 33 5.60 1.40 -12.02
CA PRO A 33 6.28 2.69 -12.05
C PRO A 33 5.82 3.42 -13.32
N PRO A 34 5.20 4.62 -13.19
CA PRO A 34 4.91 5.42 -14.36
C PRO A 34 6.24 5.73 -15.05
N GLN A 35 6.32 5.52 -16.36
CA GLN A 35 7.44 6.00 -17.15
C GLN A 35 7.37 7.53 -17.15
N CYS A 36 7.98 8.16 -16.14
CA CYS A 36 8.10 9.60 -16.04
C CYS A 36 9.10 10.07 -17.10
N GLN A 37 8.62 10.21 -18.33
CA GLN A 37 9.37 10.90 -19.36
C GLN A 37 9.19 12.39 -19.10
N LEU A 38 10.21 13.03 -18.53
CA LEU A 38 10.35 14.49 -18.46
C LEU A 38 10.46 15.15 -19.85
N ARG A 39 9.95 14.51 -20.92
CA ARG A 39 9.81 15.09 -22.26
C ARG A 39 8.34 15.39 -22.54
N CYS A 40 8.04 16.68 -22.51
CA CYS A 40 6.95 17.42 -23.15
C CYS A 40 5.78 16.62 -23.75
N ARG A 41 4.57 16.94 -23.24
CA ARG A 41 3.23 16.77 -23.85
C ARG A 41 3.24 16.20 -25.29
N ARG A 42 3.06 14.90 -25.41
CA ARG A 42 2.25 14.31 -26.49
C ARG A 42 1.24 13.36 -25.84
N LYS A 43 -0.05 13.72 -25.92
CA LYS A 43 -1.14 12.82 -25.51
C LYS A 43 -1.04 11.58 -26.39
N ARG A 44 -0.67 10.43 -25.83
CA ARG A 44 -0.93 9.15 -26.50
C ARG A 44 -2.41 8.80 -26.29
N PRO A 45 -3.11 8.24 -27.28
CA PRO A 45 -4.44 7.69 -27.08
C PRO A 45 -4.37 6.63 -25.98
N ILE A 46 -5.24 6.74 -24.98
CA ILE A 46 -5.45 5.68 -23.99
C ILE A 46 -6.16 4.56 -24.76
N ALA A 47 -5.47 3.46 -25.01
CA ALA A 47 -6.12 2.27 -25.51
C ALA A 47 -7.15 1.81 -24.46
N PRO A 48 -8.37 1.42 -24.86
CA PRO A 48 -9.33 0.88 -23.90
C PRO A 48 -8.74 -0.41 -23.32
N HIS A 49 -8.31 -0.34 -22.05
CA HIS A 49 -7.93 -1.53 -21.31
C HIS A 49 -9.22 -2.32 -21.01
N PRO A 50 -9.27 -3.62 -21.31
CA PRO A 50 -10.41 -4.45 -20.91
C PRO A 50 -10.58 -4.37 -19.39
N LEU A 51 -11.83 -4.45 -18.93
CA LEU A 51 -12.23 -4.41 -17.52
C LEU A 51 -11.72 -5.64 -16.76
N LEU A 52 -10.40 -5.73 -16.59
CA LEU A 52 -9.78 -6.62 -15.63
C LEU A 52 -9.78 -5.88 -14.28
N SER A 53 -10.07 -6.60 -13.20
CA SER A 53 -9.90 -6.08 -11.85
C SER A 53 -8.44 -5.62 -11.68
N VAL A 54 -8.18 -4.33 -11.82
CA VAL A 54 -6.85 -3.78 -11.64
C VAL A 54 -6.41 -4.01 -10.19
N PRO A 55 -5.17 -4.48 -9.94
CA PRO A 55 -4.61 -4.51 -8.60
C PRO A 55 -4.75 -3.11 -7.98
N ARG A 56 -5.36 -3.04 -6.78
CA ARG A 56 -5.52 -1.75 -6.10
C ARG A 56 -4.14 -1.23 -5.68
N PRO A 57 -3.78 0.03 -6.03
CA PRO A 57 -2.55 0.64 -5.54
C PRO A 57 -2.58 0.70 -4.01
N LYS A 58 -1.44 0.39 -3.39
CA LYS A 58 -1.29 0.36 -1.95
C LYS A 58 -0.13 1.27 -1.55
N PRO A 59 -0.36 2.38 -0.83
CA PRO A 59 0.72 3.18 -0.31
C PRO A 59 1.41 2.42 0.83
N ILE A 60 2.69 2.10 0.62
CA ILE A 60 3.56 1.39 1.55
C ILE A 60 4.54 2.39 2.15
N THR A 61 4.69 2.37 3.47
CA THR A 61 5.78 3.06 4.17
C THR A 61 6.93 2.06 4.42
N PRO A 62 8.19 2.51 4.50
CA PRO A 62 9.32 1.59 4.73
C PRO A 62 9.24 0.82 6.04
N THR A 63 8.66 1.42 7.08
CA THR A 63 8.47 0.76 8.40
C THR A 63 7.20 -0.08 8.47
N GLY A 64 6.27 0.11 7.54
CA GLY A 64 4.95 -0.52 7.60
C GLY A 64 3.95 0.21 8.51
N ASP A 65 4.31 1.37 9.08
CA ASP A 65 3.43 2.20 9.91
C ASP A 65 2.60 3.22 9.09
N PHE A 66 1.55 3.75 9.70
CA PHE A 66 0.79 4.87 9.12
C PHE A 66 1.63 6.14 9.00
N LEU A 67 1.30 7.00 8.03
CA LEU A 67 1.79 8.38 7.94
C LEU A 67 0.63 9.33 8.23
N VAL A 68 0.57 9.84 9.46
CA VAL A 68 -0.54 10.67 9.99
C VAL A 68 0.04 11.89 10.71
N ASP A 69 0.40 12.92 9.94
CA ASP A 69 1.09 14.10 10.48
C ASP A 69 0.98 15.33 9.55
N TYR A 70 1.30 16.50 10.10
CA TYR A 70 1.44 17.74 9.35
C TYR A 70 2.69 17.72 8.47
N HIS A 71 2.57 18.24 7.25
CA HIS A 71 3.70 18.33 6.33
C HIS A 71 4.75 19.35 6.85
N PRO A 72 6.04 18.99 6.96
CA PRO A 72 7.06 19.81 7.63
C PRO A 72 7.27 21.18 6.97
N ASN A 73 7.10 21.27 5.65
CA ASN A 73 7.34 22.50 4.90
C ASN A 73 6.07 23.29 4.57
N TRP A 74 4.86 22.71 4.71
CA TRP A 74 3.62 23.32 4.21
C TRP A 74 2.61 23.50 5.34
N LYS A 75 2.50 24.73 5.82
CA LYS A 75 1.59 25.09 6.91
C LYS A 75 0.13 24.81 6.52
N GLY A 76 -0.55 24.02 7.36
CA GLY A 76 -1.96 23.69 7.17
C GLY A 76 -2.22 22.47 6.29
N LEU A 77 -1.18 21.83 5.72
CA LEU A 77 -1.34 20.54 5.05
C LEU A 77 -1.17 19.41 6.08
N PHE A 78 -2.22 18.61 6.25
CA PHE A 78 -2.21 17.40 7.05
C PHE A 78 -2.35 16.17 6.13
N VAL A 79 -1.55 15.14 6.38
CA VAL A 79 -1.52 13.92 5.57
C VAL A 79 -1.92 12.74 6.46
N ALA A 80 -2.86 11.91 6.01
CA ALA A 80 -3.24 10.65 6.63
C ALA A 80 -3.25 9.55 5.55
N THR A 81 -2.12 8.87 5.37
CA THR A 81 -1.89 7.85 4.32
C THR A 81 -0.98 6.74 4.85
N GLY A 82 -0.45 5.89 3.96
CA GLY A 82 0.56 4.90 4.31
C GLY A 82 -0.01 3.74 5.12
N ASP A 83 -1.20 3.26 4.75
CA ASP A 83 -1.87 2.20 5.52
C ASP A 83 -1.11 0.87 5.51
N SER A 84 -0.13 0.70 4.61
CA SER A 84 0.71 -0.49 4.46
C SER A 84 -0.09 -1.80 4.43
N GLY A 85 -1.37 -1.72 4.07
CA GLY A 85 -2.26 -2.85 3.99
C GLY A 85 -2.98 -3.33 5.22
N HIS A 86 -2.94 -2.59 6.31
CA HIS A 86 -3.53 -3.01 7.56
C HIS A 86 -4.57 -2.02 8.11
N ALA A 87 -4.86 -0.90 7.42
CA ALA A 87 -5.88 0.07 7.86
C ALA A 87 -7.28 -0.51 8.06
N PHE A 88 -7.68 -1.47 7.22
CA PHE A 88 -9.10 -1.88 7.16
C PHE A 88 -9.62 -2.46 8.48
N LYS A 89 -8.79 -3.19 9.24
CA LYS A 89 -9.16 -3.69 10.58
C LYS A 89 -9.33 -2.58 11.62
N PHE A 90 -8.78 -1.40 11.38
CA PHE A 90 -8.84 -0.24 12.26
C PHE A 90 -9.91 0.77 11.84
N LEU A 91 -10.70 0.48 10.79
CA LEU A 91 -11.72 1.40 10.26
C LEU A 91 -12.62 2.04 11.34
N PRO A 92 -13.10 1.32 12.39
CA PRO A 92 -13.97 1.91 13.40
C PRO A 92 -13.30 2.92 14.32
N ILE A 93 -11.97 2.86 14.48
CA ILE A 93 -11.22 3.67 15.47
C ILE A 93 -10.22 4.64 14.85
N LEU A 94 -9.86 4.44 13.57
CA LEU A 94 -8.78 5.17 12.92
C LEU A 94 -9.08 6.67 12.82
N GLY A 95 -10.35 7.04 12.61
CA GLY A 95 -10.78 8.44 12.52
C GLY A 95 -10.49 9.22 13.79
N ASP A 96 -10.83 8.67 14.95
CA ASP A 96 -10.59 9.30 16.25
C ASP A 96 -9.09 9.52 16.49
N LYS A 97 -8.26 8.54 16.11
CA LYS A 97 -6.80 8.64 16.22
C LYS A 97 -6.20 9.68 15.29
N VAL A 98 -6.74 9.83 14.09
CA VAL A 98 -6.35 10.91 13.18
C VAL A 98 -6.71 12.28 13.79
N VAL A 99 -7.89 12.42 14.38
CA VAL A 99 -8.29 13.67 15.05
C VAL A 99 -7.38 13.98 16.26
N GLU A 100 -7.02 12.99 17.06
CA GLU A 100 -6.04 13.14 18.15
C GLU A 100 -4.68 13.65 17.64
N CYS A 101 -4.21 13.19 16.47
CA CYS A 101 -2.99 13.69 15.84
C CYS A 101 -3.15 15.14 15.38
N ILE A 102 -4.28 15.49 14.76
CA ILE A 102 -4.59 16.87 14.33
C ILE A 102 -4.60 17.84 15.52
N LEU A 103 -5.22 17.43 16.63
CA LEU A 103 -5.34 18.23 17.84
C LEU A 103 -4.06 18.20 18.71
N GLY A 104 -3.09 17.34 18.39
CA GLY A 104 -1.90 17.11 19.20
C GLY A 104 -2.18 16.45 20.56
N SER A 105 -3.36 15.85 20.74
CA SER A 105 -3.90 15.38 22.03
C SER A 105 -3.83 13.86 22.23
N GLY A 106 -3.00 13.14 21.46
CA GLY A 106 -2.84 11.68 21.54
C GLY A 106 -1.55 11.21 22.25
N PRO A 107 -1.43 9.89 22.52
CA PRO A 107 -0.21 9.28 23.04
C PRO A 107 1.03 9.66 22.22
N LEU A 108 2.11 10.05 22.89
CA LEU A 108 3.34 10.53 22.25
C LEU A 108 3.98 9.45 21.36
N ASP A 109 4.04 8.21 21.84
CA ASP A 109 4.68 7.10 21.14
C ASP A 109 4.02 6.81 19.78
N MET A 110 2.68 6.82 19.74
CA MET A 110 1.91 6.62 18.51
C MET A 110 2.14 7.76 17.52
N ARG A 111 2.09 9.02 17.99
CA ARG A 111 2.32 10.18 17.13
C ARG A 111 3.73 10.20 16.58
N GLN A 112 4.72 9.79 17.36
CA GLN A 112 6.10 9.70 16.91
C GLN A 112 6.28 8.61 15.84
N GLN A 113 5.65 7.45 16.02
CA GLN A 113 5.68 6.37 15.02
C GLN A 113 5.01 6.79 13.70
N TRP A 114 3.93 7.58 13.76
CA TRP A 114 3.17 7.99 12.57
C TRP A 114 3.63 9.31 11.95
N SER A 115 4.66 9.94 12.53
CA SER A 115 5.22 11.21 12.07
C SER A 115 6.09 11.08 10.82
N TRP A 116 6.39 12.20 10.18
CA TRP A 116 7.38 12.22 9.10
C TRP A 116 8.75 11.77 9.60
N ALA A 117 9.30 10.72 8.98
CA ALA A 117 10.67 10.31 9.27
C ALA A 117 11.66 11.41 8.82
N ALA A 118 12.36 12.02 9.78
CA ALA A 118 13.22 13.18 9.54
C ALA A 118 14.43 12.92 8.62
N ASN A 119 14.77 11.67 8.32
CA ASN A 119 16.00 11.30 7.61
C ASN A 119 15.83 10.04 6.73
N GLN A 120 14.90 10.04 5.79
CA GLN A 120 14.91 9.02 4.73
C GLN A 120 15.58 9.59 3.48
N SER A 121 16.85 9.24 3.28
CA SER A 121 17.56 9.43 2.03
C SER A 121 16.93 8.53 0.97
N HIS A 122 15.95 9.05 0.24
CA HIS A 122 15.37 8.35 -0.89
C HIS A 122 16.41 8.24 -2.01
N SER A 123 17.06 7.09 -2.12
CA SER A 123 17.77 6.72 -3.34
C SER A 123 16.72 6.52 -4.44
N VAL A 124 16.67 7.47 -5.37
CA VAL A 124 15.80 7.41 -6.56
C VAL A 124 16.17 6.15 -7.34
N GLY A 125 15.33 5.12 -7.25
CA GLY A 125 15.51 3.85 -7.98
C GLY A 125 15.46 2.57 -7.14
N HIS A 126 15.43 2.64 -5.80
CA HIS A 126 15.24 1.45 -4.98
C HIS A 126 13.75 1.13 -4.78
N SER A 127 13.39 -0.13 -4.98
CA SER A 127 12.03 -0.65 -4.77
C SER A 127 11.67 -0.55 -3.28
N VAL A 128 10.84 0.43 -2.90
CA VAL A 128 10.41 0.59 -1.50
C VAL A 128 9.58 -0.63 -1.12
N THR A 129 10.13 -1.44 -0.22
CA THR A 129 9.56 -2.70 0.24
C THR A 129 9.65 -2.72 1.76
N THR A 130 8.59 -3.17 2.44
CA THR A 130 8.61 -3.45 3.87
C THR A 130 9.25 -4.84 4.08
N GLU A 131 10.44 -4.89 4.69
CA GLU A 131 11.18 -6.15 4.95
C GLU A 131 10.91 -6.70 6.36
N ASP A 132 9.65 -6.70 6.80
CA ASP A 132 9.23 -7.19 8.11
C ASP A 132 8.88 -8.69 8.13
N GLY A 133 9.02 -9.36 6.98
CA GLY A 133 8.70 -10.78 6.82
C GLY A 133 7.20 -11.10 6.78
N SER A 134 6.33 -10.07 6.77
CA SER A 134 4.88 -10.27 6.67
C SER A 134 4.42 -10.68 5.27
N MET A 135 5.25 -10.45 4.26
CA MET A 135 4.90 -10.58 2.85
C MET A 135 5.50 -11.84 2.21
N ALA A 136 4.65 -12.65 1.56
CA ALA A 136 5.10 -13.80 0.79
C ALA A 136 5.60 -13.42 -0.62
N GLY A 137 6.49 -14.25 -1.18
CA GLY A 137 6.96 -14.15 -2.56
C GLY A 137 8.19 -13.26 -2.75
N THR A 138 8.47 -12.90 -4.00
CA THR A 138 9.64 -12.08 -4.37
C THR A 138 9.25 -10.60 -4.42
N PRO A 139 9.99 -9.70 -3.76
CA PRO A 139 9.75 -8.26 -3.84
C PRO A 139 10.13 -7.69 -5.21
N GLY A 140 9.61 -6.50 -5.52
CA GLY A 140 10.04 -5.72 -6.71
C GLY A 140 9.54 -6.24 -8.07
N ILE A 141 8.54 -7.13 -8.10
CA ILE A 141 7.99 -7.63 -9.37
C ILE A 141 7.25 -6.49 -10.09
N LEU A 142 7.57 -6.27 -11.37
CA LEU A 142 6.87 -5.31 -12.21
C LEU A 142 5.56 -5.88 -12.74
N LEU A 143 4.51 -5.06 -12.72
CA LEU A 143 3.18 -5.43 -13.22
C LEU A 143 3.23 -5.86 -14.69
N THR A 144 4.13 -5.27 -15.49
CA THR A 144 4.34 -5.62 -16.90
C THR A 144 4.85 -7.04 -17.08
N ASP A 145 5.76 -7.50 -16.23
CA ASP A 145 6.38 -8.82 -16.34
C ASP A 145 5.36 -9.92 -16.06
N VAL A 146 4.46 -9.67 -15.10
CA VAL A 146 3.35 -10.56 -14.76
C VAL A 146 2.33 -10.59 -15.89
N TRP A 147 2.00 -9.41 -16.44
CA TRP A 147 1.05 -9.31 -17.54
C TRP A 147 1.50 -10.14 -18.75
N VAL A 148 2.79 -10.09 -19.10
CA VAL A 148 3.35 -10.88 -20.20
C VAL A 148 3.27 -12.38 -19.90
N ARG A 149 3.60 -12.81 -18.67
CA ARG A 149 3.50 -14.23 -18.28
C ARG A 149 2.08 -14.77 -18.40
N CYS A 150 1.08 -14.04 -17.93
CA CYS A 150 -0.32 -14.46 -18.00
C CYS A 150 -0.90 -14.52 -19.43
N GLN A 151 -0.25 -13.92 -20.43
CA GLN A 151 -0.68 -14.01 -21.84
C GLN A 151 -0.07 -15.20 -22.58
N LEU A 152 0.91 -15.89 -21.96
CA LEU A 152 1.63 -17.03 -22.54
C LEU A 152 1.13 -18.38 -22.01
N GLU A 153 0.21 -18.37 -21.05
CA GLU A 153 -0.47 -19.53 -20.46
C GLU A 153 -1.91 -19.61 -20.99
#